data_AF-A0A090S9R0-F1
#
_entry.id   AF-A0A090S9R0-F1
#
_cell.length_a   1.000
_cell.length_b   1.000
_cell.length_c   1.000
_cell.angle_alpha   90.00
_cell.angle_beta   90.00
_cell.angle_gamma   90.00
#
_symmetry.space_group_name_H-M   'P 1'
#
loop_
_entity.id
_entity.type
_entity.pdbx_description
1 polymer ?
#
loop_
_entity_poly.entity_id
_entity_poly.type
_entity_poly.pdbx_seq_one_letter_code
_entity_poly.pdbx_strand_id
1 'polypeptide(L)'
;MLDNPPTPEKHDHVDLVLSNGKVMRYNDPRRFGAWLWCAPGESHELLDNCGPEPLTDEFNAEWMSERAKNKRVAIKTFIMNNANVVGVGNIYACESLFSAGILPTTPSYKISLNNGSDWCLKLS
;
A
#
# COMPACT_ATOMS: atom_id res chain seq x y z
N MET A 1 -3.48 21.64 5.39
CA MET A 1 -2.73 22.88 5.07
C MET A 1 -3.12 23.93 6.09
N LEU A 2 -2.15 24.68 6.60
CA LEU A 2 -2.35 25.62 7.71
C LEU A 2 -2.32 27.06 7.19
N ASP A 3 -3.34 27.85 7.49
CA ASP A 3 -3.43 29.28 7.10
C ASP A 3 -2.59 30.18 8.02
N ASN A 4 -2.33 29.74 9.26
CA ASN A 4 -1.39 30.32 10.20
C ASN A 4 -0.60 29.18 10.86
N PRO A 5 0.55 28.77 10.30
CA PRO A 5 1.27 27.60 10.77
C PRO A 5 1.79 27.84 12.21
N PRO A 6 1.56 26.91 13.15
CA PRO A 6 2.13 26.99 14.48
C PRO A 6 3.65 26.84 14.41
N THR A 7 4.32 27.30 15.46
CA THR A 7 5.78 27.14 15.60
C THR A 7 6.18 25.68 15.38
N PRO A 8 7.22 25.38 14.57
CA PRO A 8 7.70 24.03 14.37
C PRO A 8 8.06 23.32 15.68
N GLU A 9 7.63 22.07 15.79
CA GLU A 9 7.95 21.18 16.91
C GLU A 9 9.09 20.20 16.57
N LYS A 10 9.54 19.43 17.56
CA LYS A 10 10.67 18.50 17.47
C LYS A 10 10.60 17.51 16.29
N HIS A 11 9.40 17.15 15.87
CA HIS A 11 9.15 16.12 14.85
C HIS A 11 8.69 16.69 13.50
N ASP A 12 8.67 18.01 13.37
CA ASP A 12 8.36 18.72 12.12
C ASP A 12 9.64 18.88 11.30
N HIS A 13 9.87 17.97 10.33
CA HIS A 13 11.16 17.91 9.62
C HIS A 13 11.17 18.67 8.29
N VAL A 14 10.01 18.90 7.67
CA VAL A 14 9.91 19.60 6.38
C VAL A 14 8.68 20.50 6.35
N ASP A 15 8.86 21.76 5.96
CA ASP A 15 7.79 22.70 5.64
C ASP A 15 7.86 23.07 4.14
N LEU A 16 6.78 22.78 3.41
CA LEU A 16 6.55 23.28 2.07
C LEU A 16 5.66 24.53 2.15
N VAL A 17 6.26 25.71 1.98
CA VAL A 17 5.57 27.00 1.98
C VAL A 17 5.02 27.27 0.58
N LEU A 18 3.70 27.38 0.47
CA LEU A 18 3.00 27.62 -0.78
C LEU A 18 2.89 29.13 -1.06
N SER A 19 2.75 29.49 -2.33
CA SER A 19 2.63 30.89 -2.76
C SER A 19 1.40 31.62 -2.20
N ASN A 20 0.38 30.87 -1.77
CA ASN A 20 -0.81 31.41 -1.10
C ASN A 20 -0.63 31.62 0.41
N GLY A 21 0.59 31.51 0.92
CA GLY A 21 0.93 31.69 2.34
C GLY A 21 0.65 30.47 3.23
N LYS A 22 0.04 29.40 2.69
CA LYS A 22 -0.23 28.18 3.44
C LYS A 22 1.02 27.32 3.55
N VAL A 23 1.10 26.53 4.61
CA VAL A 23 2.18 25.56 4.82
C VAL A 23 1.64 24.13 4.83
N MET A 24 2.34 23.26 4.11
CA MET A 24 2.23 21.81 4.23
C MET A 24 3.44 21.30 5.01
N ARG A 25 3.20 20.73 6.18
CA ARG A 25 4.22 20.30 7.13
C ARG A 25 4.27 18.78 7.22
N TYR A 26 5.47 18.23 7.13
CA TYR A 26 5.74 16.80 7.30
C TYR A 26 6.23 16.52 8.72
N ASN A 27 5.36 15.87 9.50
CA ASN A 27 5.68 15.42 10.84
C ASN A 27 5.98 13.91 10.82
N ASP A 28 7.17 13.53 11.26
CA ASP A 28 7.56 12.11 11.33
C ASP A 28 8.37 11.83 12.60
N PRO A 29 7.73 11.43 13.70
CA PRO A 29 8.41 11.21 14.96
C PRO A 29 9.44 10.08 14.92
N ARG A 30 9.24 9.09 14.04
CA ARG A 30 10.09 7.89 13.92
C ARG A 30 11.12 8.00 12.79
N ARG A 31 10.98 8.98 11.90
CA ARG A 31 11.86 9.22 10.75
C ARG A 31 11.95 8.01 9.82
N PHE A 32 10.80 7.37 9.56
CA PHE A 32 10.71 6.22 8.65
C PHE A 32 10.20 6.58 7.26
N GLY A 33 9.56 7.74 7.07
CA GLY A 33 9.20 8.20 5.75
C GLY A 33 10.29 9.07 5.12
N ALA A 34 10.08 9.43 3.86
CA ALA A 34 11.08 10.09 3.02
C ALA A 34 10.45 11.18 2.16
N TRP A 35 11.27 12.19 1.83
CA TRP A 35 10.97 13.23 0.85
C TRP A 35 12.02 13.12 -0.24
N LEU A 36 11.60 12.61 -1.40
CA LEU A 36 12.48 12.37 -2.55
C LEU A 36 11.93 13.16 -3.73
N TRP A 37 12.83 13.73 -4.52
CA TRP A 37 12.48 14.46 -5.73
C TRP A 37 12.89 13.64 -6.96
N CYS A 38 12.03 13.63 -7.96
CA CYS A 38 12.24 12.99 -9.25
C CYS A 38 11.80 13.96 -10.35
N ALA A 39 12.50 13.99 -11.48
CA ALA A 39 12.18 14.92 -12.54
C ALA A 39 10.83 14.56 -13.22
N PRO A 40 10.10 15.54 -13.76
CA PRO A 40 8.86 15.26 -14.48
C PRO A 40 9.08 14.28 -15.64
N GLY A 41 8.26 13.22 -15.71
CA GLY A 41 8.35 12.19 -16.74
C GLY A 41 9.36 11.08 -16.44
N GLU A 42 10.11 11.17 -15.36
CA GLU A 42 10.93 10.07 -14.84
C GLU A 42 10.13 9.27 -13.79
N SER A 43 10.47 7.99 -13.66
CA SER A 43 9.98 7.15 -12.57
C SER A 43 11.08 6.97 -11.53
N HIS A 44 10.68 6.84 -10.27
CA HIS A 44 11.60 6.60 -9.18
C HIS A 44 11.73 5.10 -8.94
N GLU A 45 12.94 4.59 -8.72
CA GLU A 45 13.22 3.14 -8.56
C GLU A 45 12.34 2.45 -7.49
N LEU A 46 11.94 3.20 -6.46
CA LEU A 46 11.05 2.75 -5.39
C LEU A 46 9.60 2.48 -5.85
N LEU A 47 9.17 3.07 -6.97
CA LEU A 47 7.83 2.94 -7.54
C LEU A 47 7.78 2.00 -8.74
N ASP A 48 8.92 1.72 -9.39
CA ASP A 48 9.01 0.90 -10.63
C ASP A 48 8.50 -0.53 -10.46
N ASN A 49 8.57 -1.09 -9.26
CA ASN A 49 8.23 -2.48 -8.97
C ASN A 49 6.94 -2.64 -8.15
N CYS A 50 6.12 -1.59 -8.09
CA CYS A 50 4.82 -1.64 -7.45
C CYS A 50 3.83 -2.50 -8.26
N GLY A 51 3.05 -3.31 -7.55
CA GLY A 51 1.87 -3.98 -8.10
C GLY A 51 0.72 -2.99 -8.30
N PRO A 52 -0.42 -3.48 -8.80
CA PRO A 52 -1.60 -2.65 -9.04
C PRO A 52 -2.15 -2.04 -7.74
N GLU A 53 -2.80 -0.90 -7.89
CA GLU A 53 -3.61 -0.28 -6.85
C GLU A 53 -4.86 -1.14 -6.58
N PRO A 54 -5.19 -1.46 -5.30
CA PRO A 54 -6.26 -2.40 -4.98
C PRO A 54 -7.65 -1.89 -5.38
N LEU A 55 -7.81 -0.57 -5.55
CA LEU A 55 -9.09 0.08 -5.88
C LEU A 55 -9.34 0.18 -7.40
N THR A 56 -8.44 -0.33 -8.24
CA THR A 56 -8.58 -0.28 -9.71
C THR A 56 -8.93 -1.65 -10.27
N ASP A 57 -9.48 -1.68 -11.48
CA ASP A 57 -9.85 -2.93 -12.17
C ASP A 57 -8.64 -3.83 -12.50
N GLU A 58 -7.42 -3.27 -12.44
CA GLU A 58 -6.17 -4.03 -12.60
C GLU A 58 -5.96 -5.04 -11.47
N PHE A 59 -6.50 -4.75 -10.28
CA PHE A 59 -6.48 -5.65 -9.15
C PHE A 59 -7.72 -6.55 -9.14
N ASN A 60 -7.56 -7.78 -9.58
CA ASN A 60 -8.64 -8.77 -9.67
C ASN A 60 -8.19 -10.18 -9.27
N ALA A 61 -9.15 -11.10 -9.25
CA ALA A 61 -8.92 -12.49 -8.81
C ALA A 61 -7.93 -13.22 -9.72
N GLU A 62 -7.97 -12.95 -11.02
CA GLU A 62 -7.05 -13.51 -12.02
C GLU A 62 -5.62 -13.04 -11.77
N TRP A 63 -5.40 -11.74 -11.57
CA TRP A 63 -4.10 -11.17 -11.20
C TRP A 63 -3.50 -11.85 -9.97
N MET A 64 -4.30 -11.96 -8.91
CA MET A 64 -3.86 -12.58 -7.66
C MET A 64 -3.55 -14.06 -7.83
N SER A 65 -4.39 -14.80 -8.55
CA SER A 65 -4.19 -16.22 -8.78
C SER A 65 -2.90 -16.47 -9.55
N GLU A 66 -2.69 -15.78 -10.69
CA GLU A 66 -1.46 -15.89 -11.49
C GLU A 66 -0.21 -15.61 -10.67
N ARG A 67 -0.24 -14.54 -9.87
CA ARG A 67 0.91 -14.12 -9.06
C ARG A 67 1.20 -15.07 -7.89
N ALA A 68 0.16 -15.73 -7.36
CA ALA A 68 0.26 -16.67 -6.25
C ALA A 68 0.63 -18.11 -6.64
N LYS A 69 0.38 -18.55 -7.89
CA LYS A 69 0.54 -19.95 -8.36
C LYS A 69 1.83 -20.66 -7.90
N ASN A 70 2.96 -19.96 -7.90
CA ASN A 70 4.27 -20.53 -7.58
C ASN A 70 4.85 -20.04 -6.24
N LYS A 71 4.04 -19.40 -5.40
CA LYS A 71 4.49 -18.80 -4.14
C LYS A 71 4.11 -19.67 -2.96
N ARG A 72 5.11 -20.11 -2.20
CA ARG A 72 4.94 -20.96 -1.01
C ARG A 72 4.84 -20.18 0.30
N VAL A 73 4.74 -18.86 0.22
CA VAL A 73 4.61 -17.99 1.39
C VAL A 73 3.17 -17.94 1.89
N ALA A 74 2.99 -17.57 3.16
CA ALA A 74 1.69 -17.31 3.76
C ALA A 74 0.95 -16.18 3.04
N ILE A 75 -0.37 -16.28 2.90
CA ILE A 75 -1.20 -15.32 2.17
C ILE A 75 -1.09 -13.91 2.75
N LYS A 76 -0.99 -13.76 4.07
CA LYS A 76 -0.79 -12.45 4.71
C LYS A 76 0.52 -11.78 4.26
N THR A 77 1.61 -12.53 4.25
CA THR A 77 2.91 -12.04 3.77
C THR A 77 2.87 -11.73 2.27
N PHE A 78 2.09 -12.50 1.51
CA PHE A 78 1.94 -12.31 0.07
C PHE A 78 1.22 -11.00 -0.27
N ILE A 79 0.08 -10.70 0.38
CA ILE A 79 -0.70 -9.48 0.12
C ILE A 79 -0.05 -8.22 0.67
N MET A 80 0.76 -8.33 1.73
CA MET A 80 1.52 -7.19 2.27
C MET A 80 2.78 -6.84 1.45
N ASN A 81 3.04 -7.56 0.36
CA ASN A 81 4.14 -7.25 -0.53
C ASN A 81 3.66 -6.31 -1.64
N ASN A 82 4.17 -5.07 -1.61
CA ASN A 82 3.84 -4.02 -2.57
C ASN A 82 4.07 -4.40 -4.04
N ALA A 83 4.93 -5.39 -4.34
CA ALA A 83 5.14 -5.89 -5.70
C ALA A 83 4.03 -6.85 -6.20
N ASN A 84 3.07 -7.20 -5.32
CA ASN A 84 1.89 -7.98 -5.67
C ASN A 84 0.64 -7.10 -5.67
N VAL A 85 0.50 -6.23 -4.68
CA VAL A 85 -0.56 -5.22 -4.55
C VAL A 85 -0.06 -4.12 -3.61
N VAL A 86 -0.24 -2.86 -3.97
CA VAL A 86 0.18 -1.73 -3.12
C VAL A 86 -0.89 -1.38 -2.08
N GLY A 87 -0.52 -0.58 -1.07
CA GLY A 87 -1.48 -0.03 -0.10
C GLY A 87 -1.99 -1.00 0.97
N VAL A 88 -1.78 -2.31 0.82
CA VAL A 88 -2.24 -3.33 1.78
C VAL A 88 -1.28 -3.43 2.97
N GLY A 89 -1.57 -2.64 4.01
CA GLY A 89 -0.87 -2.69 5.30
C GLY A 89 -1.33 -3.83 6.20
N ASN A 90 -0.69 -3.97 7.37
CA ASN A 90 -0.98 -5.04 8.33
C ASN A 90 -2.45 -5.06 8.81
N ILE A 91 -3.09 -3.89 8.93
CA ILE A 91 -4.49 -3.77 9.39
C ILE A 91 -5.42 -4.35 8.33
N TYR A 92 -5.41 -3.77 7.13
CA TYR A 92 -6.25 -4.23 6.02
C TYR A 92 -5.96 -5.69 5.63
N ALA A 93 -4.69 -6.12 5.64
CA ALA A 93 -4.35 -7.52 5.41
C ALA A 93 -5.09 -8.46 6.39
N CYS A 94 -5.13 -8.12 7.68
CA CYS A 94 -5.87 -8.91 8.67
C CYS A 94 -7.38 -8.86 8.46
N GLU A 95 -7.94 -7.66 8.24
CA GLU A 95 -9.38 -7.44 8.09
C GLU A 95 -9.94 -8.11 6.84
N SER A 96 -9.25 -8.00 5.70
CA SER A 96 -9.65 -8.64 4.44
C SER A 96 -9.59 -10.15 4.53
N LEU A 97 -8.54 -10.72 5.15
CA LEU A 97 -8.42 -12.16 5.35
C LEU A 97 -9.49 -12.70 6.31
N PHE A 98 -9.77 -11.97 7.38
CA PHE A 98 -10.85 -12.30 8.31
C PHE A 98 -12.21 -12.28 7.62
N SER A 99 -12.50 -11.22 6.86
CA SER A 99 -13.76 -11.06 6.10
C SER A 99 -13.92 -12.09 4.98
N ALA A 100 -12.81 -12.60 4.45
CA ALA A 100 -12.77 -13.68 3.47
C ALA A 100 -12.79 -15.09 4.11
N GLY A 101 -12.68 -15.20 5.45
CA GLY A 101 -12.60 -16.49 6.14
C GLY A 101 -11.31 -17.27 5.84
N ILE A 102 -10.23 -16.60 5.46
CA ILE A 102 -8.95 -17.21 5.08
C ILE A 102 -7.96 -17.12 6.24
N LEU A 103 -7.39 -18.26 6.65
CA LEU A 103 -6.33 -18.26 7.66
C LEU A 103 -5.09 -17.51 7.14
N PRO A 104 -4.52 -16.55 7.91
CA PRO A 104 -3.35 -15.77 7.47
C PRO A 104 -2.12 -16.59 7.09
N THR A 105 -2.01 -17.81 7.63
CA THR A 105 -0.92 -18.76 7.40
C THR A 105 -1.17 -19.68 6.19
N THR A 106 -2.33 -19.56 5.53
CA THR A 106 -2.65 -20.35 4.34
C THR A 106 -1.58 -20.11 3.26
N PRO A 107 -0.99 -21.15 2.67
CA PRO A 107 -0.07 -20.97 1.56
C PRO A 107 -0.76 -20.26 0.39
N SER A 108 -0.15 -19.19 -0.12
CA SER A 108 -0.72 -18.33 -1.16
C SER A 108 -1.13 -19.09 -2.42
N TYR A 109 -0.36 -20.08 -2.88
CA TYR A 109 -0.71 -20.91 -4.05
C TYR A 109 -2.00 -21.73 -3.88
N LYS A 110 -2.53 -21.88 -2.66
CA LYS A 110 -3.80 -22.61 -2.41
C LYS A 110 -5.03 -21.73 -2.63
N ILE A 111 -4.86 -20.44 -2.85
CA ILE A 111 -5.97 -19.55 -3.17
C ILE A 111 -6.36 -19.78 -4.63
N SER A 112 -7.52 -20.44 -4.83
CA SER A 112 -8.06 -20.76 -6.16
C SER A 112 -9.25 -19.87 -6.51
N LEU A 113 -9.48 -19.66 -7.80
CA LEU A 113 -10.62 -18.90 -8.34
C LEU A 113 -11.98 -19.44 -7.88
N ASN A 114 -12.06 -20.73 -7.48
CA ASN A 114 -13.30 -21.37 -7.06
C ASN A 114 -13.81 -20.95 -5.67
N ASN A 115 -13.00 -20.28 -4.85
CA ASN A 115 -13.43 -19.79 -3.52
C ASN A 115 -14.09 -18.40 -3.57
N GLY A 116 -14.54 -17.98 -4.74
CA GLY A 116 -15.29 -16.75 -4.95
C GLY A 116 -14.37 -15.62 -5.40
N SER A 117 -14.79 -14.96 -6.48
CA SER A 117 -14.38 -13.63 -6.92
C SER A 117 -14.41 -12.55 -5.83
N ASP A 118 -14.96 -12.87 -4.66
CA ASP A 118 -15.36 -11.96 -3.59
C ASP A 118 -14.23 -11.59 -2.61
N TRP A 119 -13.12 -12.35 -2.53
CA TRP A 119 -12.05 -12.02 -1.57
C TRP A 119 -11.11 -10.92 -2.07
N CYS A 120 -10.91 -10.79 -3.39
CA CYS A 120 -10.17 -9.67 -3.96
C CYS A 120 -10.92 -8.35 -3.76
N LEU A 121 -12.25 -8.37 -3.88
CA LEU A 121 -13.13 -7.23 -3.58
C LEU A 121 -13.13 -6.81 -2.10
N LYS A 122 -12.59 -7.65 -1.21
CA LYS A 122 -12.46 -7.34 0.23
C LYS A 122 -11.10 -6.75 0.59
N LEU A 123 -10.17 -6.71 -0.36
CA LEU A 123 -8.86 -6.05 -0.23
C LEU A 123 -8.87 -4.61 -0.77
N SER A 124 -9.86 -4.28 -1.59
CA SER A 124 -10.25 -2.93 -2.03
C SER A 124 -11.24 -2.30 -1.04
#